data_AF-A0AAU8GYM0-F1
#
_entry.id   AF-A0AAU8GYM0-F1
#
_cell.length_a   1.000
_cell.length_b   1.000
_cell.length_c   1.000
_cell.angle_alpha   90.00
_cell.angle_beta   90.00
_cell.angle_gamma   90.00
#
_symmetry.space_group_name_H-M   'P 1'
#
loop_
_entity.id
_entity.type
_entity.pdbx_description
1 polymer ?
#
loop_
_entity_poly.entity_id
_entity_poly.type
_entity_poly.pdbx_seq_one_letter_code
_entity_poly.pdbx_strand_id
1 'polypeptide(L)'
;MGEIKKLRVRLTFPQELIKEPVLFRMAKKYDVMPNIRRARVTDTFGEMILELEGVEENLNEGINSLRQQGVVVELIEGDIIE
;
A
#
# COMPACT_ATOMS: atom_id res chain seq x y z
N MET A 1 2.93 21.48 9.30
CA MET A 1 2.38 20.11 9.25
C MET A 1 1.88 19.89 7.84
N GLY A 2 2.35 18.84 7.16
CA GLY A 2 1.87 18.50 5.83
C GLY A 2 0.40 18.09 5.86
N GLU A 3 -0.29 18.28 4.74
CA GLU A 3 -1.67 17.83 4.57
C GLU A 3 -1.73 16.30 4.61
N ILE A 4 -2.63 15.74 5.44
CA ILE A 4 -2.90 14.30 5.47
C ILE A 4 -3.84 13.98 4.31
N LYS A 5 -3.43 13.03 3.46
CA LYS A 5 -4.22 12.55 2.33
C LYS A 5 -4.54 11.08 2.50
N LYS A 6 -5.57 10.63 1.77
CA LYS A 6 -5.98 9.23 1.68
C LYS A 6 -5.90 8.78 0.23
N LEU A 7 -5.29 7.63 0.00
CA LEU A 7 -5.21 7.01 -1.32
C LEU A 7 -5.70 5.58 -1.27
N ARG A 8 -6.56 5.20 -2.21
CA ARG A 8 -6.94 3.80 -2.39
C ARG A 8 -6.05 3.13 -3.42
N VAL A 9 -5.48 2.00 -3.03
CA VAL A 9 -4.55 1.23 -3.85
C VAL A 9 -4.93 -0.23 -3.87
N ARG A 10 -4.72 -0.88 -5.02
CA ARG A 10 -4.59 -2.32 -5.10
C ARG A 10 -3.12 -2.69 -5.08
N LEU A 11 -2.76 -3.58 -4.19
CA LEU A 11 -1.44 -4.22 -4.13
C LEU A 11 -1.57 -5.65 -4.61
N THR A 12 -0.73 -6.05 -5.56
CA THR A 12 -0.58 -7.45 -5.98
C THR A 12 0.84 -7.90 -5.66
N PHE A 13 0.94 -8.95 -4.84
CA PHE A 13 2.19 -9.50 -4.32
C PHE A 13 2.58 -10.73 -5.15
N PRO A 14 3.80 -10.76 -5.72
CA PRO A 14 4.35 -11.99 -6.27
C PRO A 14 4.62 -12.99 -5.13
N GLN A 15 4.70 -14.28 -5.49
CA GLN A 15 4.72 -15.39 -4.53
C GLN A 15 5.83 -15.25 -3.47
N GLU A 16 7.01 -14.81 -3.88
CA GLU A 16 8.19 -14.61 -3.03
C GLU A 16 7.99 -13.52 -1.97
N LEU A 17 7.14 -12.52 -2.22
CA LEU A 17 6.88 -11.41 -1.30
C LEU A 17 5.71 -11.68 -0.35
N ILE A 18 4.90 -12.72 -0.58
CA ILE A 18 3.77 -13.07 0.31
C ILE A 18 4.25 -13.36 1.74
N LYS A 19 5.44 -13.97 1.88
CA LYS A 19 6.04 -14.32 3.17
C LYS A 19 6.83 -13.18 3.81
N GLU A 20 6.97 -12.07 3.11
CA GLU A 20 7.76 -10.92 3.53
C GLU A 20 6.87 -9.82 4.13
N PRO A 21 7.26 -9.17 5.24
CA PRO A 21 6.47 -8.10 5.86
C PRO A 21 6.63 -6.76 5.11
N VAL A 22 6.59 -6.76 3.77
CA VAL A 22 6.83 -5.58 2.93
C VAL A 22 5.87 -4.43 3.24
N LEU A 23 4.58 -4.74 3.48
CA LEU A 23 3.57 -3.74 3.82
C LEU A 23 3.86 -3.07 5.17
N PHE A 24 4.21 -3.88 6.18
CA PHE A 24 4.53 -3.36 7.51
C PHE A 24 5.83 -2.54 7.50
N ARG A 25 6.86 -2.99 6.77
CA ARG A 25 8.12 -2.24 6.61
C ARG A 25 7.87 -0.88 5.95
N MET A 26 7.02 -0.82 4.93
CA MET A 26 6.60 0.43 4.30
C MET A 26 5.87 1.34 5.31
N ALA A 27 4.82 0.84 5.95
CA ALA A 27 4.01 1.59 6.90
C ALA A 27 4.86 2.22 8.02
N LYS A 28 5.75 1.41 8.61
CA LYS A 28 6.63 1.85 9.71
C LYS A 28 7.71 2.83 9.25
N LYS A 29 8.32 2.61 8.08
CA LYS A 29 9.44 3.43 7.61
C LYS A 29 8.99 4.81 7.16
N TYR A 30 7.84 4.88 6.49
CA TYR A 30 7.33 6.11 5.88
C TYR A 30 6.20 6.73 6.69
N ASP A 31 5.88 6.25 7.89
CA ASP A 31 4.76 6.78 8.70
C ASP A 31 3.46 6.89 7.88
N VAL A 32 3.09 5.77 7.24
CA VAL A 32 1.86 5.62 6.46
C VAL A 32 0.98 4.62 7.19
N MET A 33 -0.28 4.98 7.41
CA MET A 33 -1.28 4.13 8.05
C MET A 33 -2.07 3.34 6.98
N PRO A 34 -1.88 2.02 6.87
CA PRO A 34 -2.69 1.19 5.98
C PRO A 34 -4.00 0.78 6.66
N ASN A 35 -5.12 1.00 5.98
CA ASN A 35 -6.44 0.49 6.34
C ASN A 35 -6.88 -0.56 5.31
N ILE A 36 -6.95 -1.82 5.74
CA ILE A 36 -7.26 -2.95 4.86
C ILE A 36 -8.76 -2.98 4.57
N ARG A 37 -9.15 -2.80 3.31
CA ARG A 37 -10.54 -2.88 2.85
C ARG A 37 -10.91 -4.28 2.38
N ARG A 38 -10.00 -4.93 1.66
CA ARG A 38 -10.13 -6.32 1.20
C ARG A 38 -8.75 -6.95 1.10
N ALA A 39 -8.64 -8.22 1.44
CA ALA A 39 -7.42 -8.98 1.22
C ALA A 39 -7.78 -10.41 0.78
N ARG A 40 -7.05 -10.92 -0.20
CA ARG A 40 -7.03 -12.33 -0.60
C ARG A 40 -5.58 -12.76 -0.63
N VAL A 41 -5.20 -13.60 0.34
CA VAL A 41 -3.84 -14.12 0.45
C VAL A 41 -3.91 -15.65 0.49
N THR A 42 -3.14 -16.27 -0.38
CA THR A 42 -2.88 -17.72 -0.42
C THR A 42 -1.37 -17.95 -0.45
N ASP A 43 -0.94 -19.20 -0.49
CA ASP A 43 0.50 -19.52 -0.56
C ASP A 43 1.17 -19.09 -1.88
N THR A 44 0.38 -18.81 -2.92
CA THR A 44 0.85 -18.52 -4.29
C THR A 44 0.39 -17.18 -4.83
N PHE A 45 -0.57 -16.53 -4.18
CA PHE A 45 -1.16 -15.27 -4.66
C PHE A 45 -1.54 -14.36 -3.49
N GLY A 46 -1.11 -13.10 -3.56
CA GLY A 46 -1.54 -12.05 -2.64
C GLY A 46 -2.12 -10.86 -3.39
N GLU A 47 -3.35 -10.49 -3.07
CA GLU A 47 -3.97 -9.24 -3.52
C GLU A 47 -4.61 -8.53 -2.32
N MET A 48 -4.38 -7.23 -2.21
CA MET A 48 -4.98 -6.40 -1.18
C MET A 48 -5.52 -5.10 -1.77
N ILE A 49 -6.69 -4.67 -1.30
CA ILE A 49 -7.22 -3.34 -1.51
C ILE A 49 -7.09 -2.60 -0.18
N LEU A 50 -6.34 -1.50 -0.21
CA LEU A 50 -6.01 -0.70 0.96
C LEU A 50 -6.44 0.75 0.74
N GLU A 51 -6.76 1.42 1.83
CA GLU A 51 -6.71 2.87 1.93
C GLU A 51 -5.46 3.24 2.73
N LEU A 52 -4.55 3.99 2.13
CA LEU A 52 -3.33 4.48 2.78
C LEU A 52 -3.56 5.93 3.22
N GLU A 53 -3.30 6.21 4.48
CA GLU A 53 -3.40 7.56 5.07
C GLU A 53 -2.01 8.02 5.52
N GLY A 54 -1.66 9.28 5.21
CA GLY A 54 -0.38 9.87 5.59
C GLY A 54 -0.17 11.21 4.90
N VAL A 55 0.96 11.87 5.17
CA VAL A 55 1.33 13.07 4.39
C VAL A 55 1.68 12.69 2.95
N GLU A 56 1.44 13.59 2.01
CA GLU A 56 1.61 13.33 0.57
C GLU A 56 3.00 12.81 0.19
N GLU A 57 4.06 13.37 0.77
CA GLU A 57 5.45 12.92 0.55
C GLU A 57 5.64 11.46 0.99
N ASN A 58 5.23 11.14 2.21
CA ASN A 58 5.31 9.80 2.79
C ASN A 58 4.52 8.75 1.99
N LEU A 59 3.32 9.11 1.51
CA LEU A 59 2.51 8.24 0.66
C LEU A 59 3.25 7.93 -0.65
N ASN A 60 3.80 8.94 -1.30
CA ASN A 60 4.55 8.79 -2.55
C ASN A 60 5.81 7.93 -2.34
N GLU A 61 6.60 8.20 -1.30
CA GLU A 61 7.80 7.42 -0.99
C GLU A 61 7.46 5.97 -0.61
N GLY A 62 6.41 5.76 0.19
CA GLY A 62 5.94 4.44 0.61
C GLY A 62 5.48 3.58 -0.57
N ILE A 63 4.65 4.15 -1.44
CA ILE A 63 4.18 3.49 -2.68
C ILE A 63 5.36 3.15 -3.59
N ASN A 64 6.31 4.08 -3.78
CA ASN A 64 7.49 3.84 -4.61
C ASN A 64 8.39 2.74 -4.02
N SER A 65 8.53 2.67 -2.70
CA SER A 65 9.25 1.59 -2.01
C SER A 65 8.64 0.22 -2.26
N LEU A 66 7.30 0.12 -2.30
CA LEU A 66 6.61 -1.15 -2.63
C LEU A 66 6.88 -1.56 -4.08
N ARG A 67 6.80 -0.60 -5.02
CA ARG A 67 7.12 -0.83 -6.43
C ARG A 67 8.55 -1.29 -6.63
N GLN A 68 9.52 -0.67 -5.95
CA GLN A 68 10.93 -1.05 -6.01
C GLN A 68 11.20 -2.47 -5.48
N GLN A 69 10.39 -2.92 -4.51
CA GLN A 69 10.47 -4.29 -3.99
C GLN A 69 9.80 -5.32 -4.92
N GLY A 70 9.12 -4.90 -5.98
CA GLY A 70 8.43 -5.78 -6.94
C GLY A 70 6.93 -5.97 -6.67
N VAL A 71 6.35 -5.27 -5.68
CA VAL A 71 4.90 -5.26 -5.49
C VAL A 71 4.26 -4.42 -6.59
N VAL A 72 3.26 -4.96 -7.26
CA VAL A 72 2.48 -4.20 -8.25
C VAL A 72 1.50 -3.30 -7.50
N VAL A 73 1.54 -2.00 -7.77
CA VAL A 73 0.70 -0.99 -7.09
C VAL A 73 -0.12 -0.22 -8.12
N GLU A 74 -1.43 -0.43 -8.07
CA GLU A 74 -2.42 0.24 -8.92
C GLU A 74 -3.22 1.23 -8.07
N LEU A 75 -3.34 2.48 -8.53
CA LEU A 75 -4.24 3.45 -7.92
C LEU A 75 -5.67 3.09 -8.30
N ILE A 76 -6.58 3.11 -7.33
CA ILE A 76 -8.01 2.95 -7.58
C ILE A 76 -8.60 4.35 -7.69
N GLU A 77 -8.78 4.83 -8.92
CA GLU A 77 -9.49 6.08 -9.19
C GLU A 77 -10.94 5.94 -8.75
N GLY A 78 -11.42 6.83 -7.87
CA GLY A 78 -12.85 6.92 -7.53
C GLY A 78 -13.24 7.14 -6.07
N ASP A 79 -12.30 7.25 -5.13
CA ASP A 79 -12.64 7.47 -3.71
C ASP A 79 -11.87 8.63 -3.10
N ILE A 80 -11.91 9.77 -3.79
CA ILE A 80 -11.80 11.06 -3.12
C ILE A 80 -13.12 11.22 -2.37
N ILE A 81 -13.17 10.75 -1.12
CA ILE A 81 -14.25 11.13 -0.21
C ILE A 81 -13.91 12.56 0.21
N GLU A 82 -14.69 13.51 -0.30
CA GLU A 82 -14.75 14.90 0.17
C GLU A 82 -15.06 14.97 1.68
#